data_AF-A0A497RME8-F1
#
_entry.id   AF-A0A497RME8-F1
#
_cell.length_a   1.000
_cell.length_b   1.000
_cell.length_c   1.000
_cell.angle_alpha   90.00
_cell.angle_beta   90.00
_cell.angle_gamma   90.00
#
_symmetry.space_group_name_H-M   'P 1'
#
loop_
_entity.id
_entity.type
_entity.pdbx_description
1 polymer ?
#
loop_
_entity_poly.entity_id
_entity_poly.type
_entity_poly.pdbx_seq_one_letter_code
_entity_poly.pdbx_strand_id
1 'polypeptide(L)'
;MPKCPKCGKEIDHLVYQSYELVTATALLTPANTIDYASWELRGITRDPPEYRCPECSATLFDNEEDAEAFLRGEMKDGDRETA
;
A
#
# COMPACT_ATOMS: atom_id res chain seq x y z
N MET A 1 -5.48 -10.91 -18.21
CA MET A 1 -5.01 -10.57 -16.86
C MET A 1 -3.52 -10.37 -16.92
N PRO A 2 -2.98 -9.30 -16.32
CA PRO A 2 -1.55 -9.07 -16.33
C PRO A 2 -0.82 -10.16 -15.54
N LYS A 3 0.44 -10.41 -15.90
CA LYS A 3 1.30 -11.38 -15.21
C LYS A 3 2.28 -10.65 -14.31
N CYS A 4 2.45 -11.15 -13.10
CA CYS A 4 3.47 -10.62 -12.21
C CYS A 4 4.85 -10.84 -12.85
N PRO A 5 5.66 -9.79 -13.00
CA PRO A 5 6.97 -9.92 -13.63
C PRO A 5 8.04 -10.57 -12.76
N LYS A 6 7.77 -10.70 -11.46
CA LYS A 6 8.71 -11.30 -10.51
C LYS A 6 8.49 -12.80 -10.35
N CYS A 7 7.25 -13.28 -10.44
CA CYS A 7 6.91 -14.70 -10.25
C CYS A 7 6.19 -15.37 -11.43
N GLY A 8 5.79 -14.62 -12.47
CA GLY A 8 5.16 -15.14 -13.68
C GLY A 8 3.68 -15.54 -13.55
N LYS A 9 3.10 -15.47 -12.36
CA LYS A 9 1.69 -15.82 -12.12
C LYS A 9 0.73 -14.74 -12.65
N GLU A 10 -0.45 -15.17 -13.08
CA GLU A 10 -1.54 -14.26 -13.45
C GLU A 10 -2.13 -13.61 -12.20
N ILE A 11 -2.37 -12.30 -12.25
CA ILE A 11 -2.94 -11.52 -11.16
C ILE A 11 -4.00 -10.56 -11.70
N ASP A 12 -5.12 -10.42 -10.99
CA ASP A 12 -6.23 -9.47 -11.26
C ASP A 12 -6.23 -8.28 -10.30
N HIS A 13 -5.40 -8.33 -9.25
CA HIS A 13 -5.32 -7.28 -8.24
C HIS A 13 -3.89 -7.14 -7.71
N LEU A 14 -3.65 -6.00 -7.05
CA LEU A 14 -2.43 -5.67 -6.33
C LEU A 14 -2.77 -5.46 -4.86
N VAL A 15 -1.83 -5.78 -3.97
CA VAL A 15 -1.95 -5.48 -2.54
C VAL A 15 -1.40 -4.07 -2.31
N TYR A 16 -2.26 -3.14 -1.93
CA TYR A 16 -1.85 -1.81 -1.48
C TYR A 16 -1.33 -1.89 -0.04
N GLN A 17 -0.14 -1.35 0.20
CA GLN A 17 0.47 -1.27 1.52
C GLN A 17 0.96 0.15 1.76
N SER A 18 0.53 0.77 2.86
CA SER A 18 1.03 2.07 3.31
C SER A 18 1.08 2.13 4.83
N TYR A 19 1.73 3.16 5.36
CA TYR A 19 1.79 3.42 6.80
C TYR A 19 0.89 4.59 7.17
N GLU A 20 0.18 4.43 8.29
CA GLU A 20 -0.64 5.48 8.88
C GLU A 20 -0.09 5.88 10.26
N LEU A 21 -0.07 7.17 10.53
CA LEU A 21 0.16 7.73 11.85
C LEU A 21 -1.19 7.83 12.56
N VAL A 22 -1.31 7.08 13.65
CA VAL A 22 -2.48 7.14 14.53
C VAL A 22 -2.13 7.97 15.76
N THR A 23 -2.90 9.03 16.02
CA THR A 23 -2.74 9.88 17.21
C THR A 23 -4.05 9.88 17.99
N ALA A 24 -3.98 9.72 19.31
CA ALA A 24 -5.13 9.80 20.20
C ALA A 24 -4.74 10.45 21.53
N THR A 25 -5.72 11.06 22.20
CA THR A 25 -5.57 11.60 23.54
C THR A 25 -5.88 10.50 24.57
N ALA A 26 -4.90 10.11 25.38
CA ALA A 26 -5.12 9.19 26.49
C ALA A 26 -5.60 9.94 27.74
N LEU A 27 -6.68 9.45 28.35
CA LEU A 27 -7.31 10.01 29.53
C LEU A 27 -7.37 8.95 30.64
N LEU A 28 -7.12 9.34 31.88
CA LEU A 28 -7.33 8.48 33.04
C LEU A 28 -8.79 8.62 33.51
N THR A 29 -9.51 7.51 33.56
CA THR A 29 -10.91 7.49 34.00
C THR A 29 -11.01 7.48 35.53
N PRO A 30 -12.19 7.79 36.11
CA PRO A 30 -12.44 7.62 37.55
C PRO A 30 -12.27 6.17 38.04
N ALA A 31 -12.36 5.18 37.14
CA ALA A 31 -12.11 3.77 37.45
C ALA A 31 -10.60 3.42 37.45
N ASN A 32 -9.72 4.42 37.29
CA ASN A 32 -8.27 4.26 37.20
C ASN A 32 -7.83 3.40 36.00
N THR A 33 -8.58 3.48 34.90
CA THR A 33 -8.26 2.86 33.61
C THR A 33 -7.94 3.93 32.57
N ILE A 34 -7.23 3.56 31.49
CA ILE A 34 -7.00 4.46 30.36
C ILE A 34 -8.20 4.36 29.40
N ASP A 35 -8.66 5.51 28.92
CA ASP A 35 -9.57 5.66 27.78
C ASP A 35 -8.92 6.55 26.71
N TYR A 36 -9.37 6.44 25.46
CA TYR A 36 -8.80 7.16 24.32
C TYR A 36 -9.85 8.00 23.61
N ALA A 37 -9.56 9.29 23.43
CA ALA A 37 -10.41 10.25 22.72
C ALA A 37 -9.64 10.93 21.58
N SER A 38 -10.36 11.68 20.74
CA SER A 38 -9.77 12.53 19.67
C SER A 38 -8.84 11.75 18.74
N TRP A 39 -9.33 10.61 18.24
CA TRP A 39 -8.61 9.80 17.27
C TRP A 39 -8.39 10.57 15.97
N GLU A 40 -7.13 10.60 15.53
CA GLU A 40 -6.72 11.16 14.26
C GLU A 40 -5.87 10.14 13.50
N LEU A 41 -6.22 9.94 12.23
CA LEU A 41 -5.52 9.08 11.28
C LEU A 41 -4.92 9.96 10.20
N ARG A 42 -3.61 9.85 9.98
CA ARG A 42 -2.92 10.55 8.88
C ARG A 42 -2.06 9.57 8.10
N GLY A 43 -2.14 9.61 6.78
CA GLY A 43 -1.16 8.90 5.94
C GLY A 43 0.25 9.42 6.19
N ILE A 44 1.23 8.53 6.33
CA ILE A 44 2.63 8.89 6.48
C ILE A 44 3.23 9.07 5.09
N THR A 45 3.49 10.32 4.71
CA THR A 45 4.08 10.66 3.39
C THR A 45 5.57 10.33 3.28
N ARG A 46 6.22 9.93 4.38
CA ARG A 46 7.65 9.59 4.40
C ARG A 46 7.96 8.32 3.62
N ASP A 47 7.01 7.40 3.55
CA ASP A 47 7.14 6.16 2.81
C ASP A 47 6.02 6.12 1.76
N PRO A 48 6.35 6.09 0.45
CA PRO A 48 5.33 6.00 -0.59
C PRO A 48 4.54 4.70 -0.44
N PRO A 49 3.26 4.69 -0.83
CA PRO A 49 2.48 3.46 -0.83
C PRO A 49 3.11 2.44 -1.79
N GLU A 50 3.03 1.17 -1.44
CA GLU A 50 3.54 0.08 -2.27
C GLU A 50 2.38 -0.73 -2.83
N TYR A 51 2.48 -1.06 -4.11
CA TYR A 51 1.57 -1.96 -4.80
C TYR A 51 2.28 -3.28 -5.07
N ARG A 52 1.88 -4.30 -4.32
CA ARG A 52 2.59 -5.59 -4.23
C ARG A 52 1.85 -6.69 -4.96
N CYS A 53 2.60 -7.65 -5.48
CA CYS A 53 2.05 -8.88 -6.03
C CYS A 53 1.39 -9.72 -4.91
N PRO A 54 0.13 -10.16 -5.05
CA PRO A 54 -0.52 -10.99 -4.04
C PRO A 54 0.14 -12.38 -3.87
N GLU A 55 0.84 -12.86 -4.89
CA GLU A 55 1.38 -14.22 -4.92
C GLU A 55 2.83 -14.35 -4.40
N CYS A 56 3.64 -13.31 -4.56
CA CYS A 56 5.05 -13.33 -4.15
C CYS A 56 5.46 -12.14 -3.28
N SER A 57 4.51 -11.24 -2.97
CA SER A 57 4.70 -10.06 -2.12
C SER A 57 5.73 -9.03 -2.61
N ALA A 58 6.28 -9.22 -3.81
CA ALA A 58 7.21 -8.29 -4.42
C ALA A 58 6.49 -6.97 -4.75
N THR A 59 7.09 -5.85 -4.35
CA THR A 59 6.65 -4.51 -4.76
C THR A 59 6.82 -4.37 -6.27
N LEU A 60 5.72 -4.04 -6.96
CA LEU A 60 5.69 -3.84 -8.40
C LEU A 60 5.69 -2.35 -8.76
N PHE A 61 4.98 -1.54 -7.99
CA PHE A 61 4.85 -0.09 -8.19
C PHE A 61 4.81 0.64 -6.84
N ASP A 62 5.15 1.92 -6.85
CA ASP A 62 5.15 2.83 -5.68
C ASP A 62 4.17 4.00 -5.83
N ASN A 63 3.37 3.99 -6.91
CA ASN A 63 2.39 5.02 -7.21
C ASN A 63 1.12 4.40 -7.82
N GLU A 64 0.01 5.10 -7.65
CA GLU A 64 -1.32 4.62 -8.03
C GLU A 64 -1.51 4.58 -9.56
N GLU A 65 -0.96 5.55 -10.28
CA GLU A 65 -1.09 5.67 -11.73
C GLU A 65 -0.50 4.44 -12.44
N ASP A 66 0.70 4.04 -12.05
CA ASP A 66 1.37 2.86 -12.59
C ASP A 66 0.65 1.56 -12.22
N ALA A 67 0.20 1.44 -10.97
CA ALA A 67 -0.57 0.29 -10.52
C ALA A 67 -1.88 0.14 -11.30
N GLU A 68 -2.58 1.25 -11.55
CA GLU A 68 -3.81 1.30 -12.33
C GLU A 68 -3.56 0.93 -13.80
N ALA A 69 -2.56 1.55 -14.45
CA ALA A 69 -2.20 1.27 -15.83
C ALA A 69 -1.81 -0.21 -16.03
N PHE A 70 -1.11 -0.81 -15.07
CA PHE A 70 -0.80 -2.24 -15.08
C PHE A 70 -2.06 -3.11 -15.03
N LEU A 71 -3.00 -2.81 -14.12
CA LEU A 71 -4.24 -3.56 -13.98
C LEU A 71 -5.16 -3.43 -15.20
N ARG A 72 -5.12 -2.26 -15.88
CA ARG A 72 -5.82 -2.02 -17.15
C ARG A 72 -5.15 -2.70 -18.34
N GLY A 73 -3.90 -3.16 -18.20
CA GLY A 73 -3.10 -3.73 -19.29
C GLY A 73 -2.58 -2.67 -20.27
N GLU A 74 -2.47 -1.43 -19.82
CA GLU A 74 -2.00 -0.29 -20.61
C GLU A 74 -0.47 -0.13 -20.57
N MET A 75 0.21 -0.80 -19.63
CA MET A 75 1.66 -0.92 -19.61
C MET A 75 2.15 -1.89 -20.68
N LYS A 76 2.95 -1.39 -21.64
CA LYS A 76 3.62 -2.20 -22.65
C LYS A 76 4.94 -2.74 -22.08
N ASP A 77 5.34 -3.95 -22.50
CA ASP A 77 6.55 -4.68 -22.07
C ASP A 77 7.92 -3.96 -22.27
N GLY A 78 7.94 -2.66 -22.62
CA GLY A 78 9.14 -1.90 -22.96
C GLY A 78 9.69 -0.97 -21.86
N ASP A 79 8.91 -0.60 -20.84
CA ASP A 79 9.32 0.42 -19.86
C ASP A 79 9.91 -0.19 -18.58
N ARG A 80 10.68 -1.28 -18.72
CA ARG A 80 11.64 -1.69 -17.68
C ARG A 80 13.03 -1.21 -18.05
N GLU A 81 13.22 0.11 -18.01
CA GLU A 81 14.57 0.64 -18.00
C GLU A 81 15.19 0.29 -16.63
N THR A 82 16.18 -0.59 -16.70
CA THR A 82 17.07 -1.00 -15.61
C THR A 82 17.73 0.22 -14.98
N ALA A 83 17.45 0.48 -13.70
CA ALA A 83 18.38 1.18 -12.82
C ALA A 83 19.42 0.20 -12.27
#